data_AF-A0A7G7G445-F1
#
_entry.id   AF-A0A7G7G445-F1
#
_cell.length_a   1.000
_cell.length_b   1.000
_cell.length_c   1.000
_cell.angle_alpha   90.00
_cell.angle_beta   90.00
_cell.angle_gamma   90.00
#
_symmetry.space_group_name_H-M   'P 1'
#
loop_
_entity.id
_entity.type
_entity.pdbx_description
1 polymer ?
#
loop_
_entity_poly.entity_id
_entity_poly.type
_entity_poly.pdbx_seq_one_letter_code
_entity_poly.pdbx_strand_id
1 'polypeptide(L)'
;MKKAIFTLAIALQVFVASAHKKTGDQELTVYKQPSKDTEVIKVVSDADEVALVRPFNNRWSIVTINKEVGYMSNFQLAQYNKQQRAAAVAKVKANRAKQSARS
;
A
#
# COMPACT_ATOMS: atom_id res chain seq x y z
N MET A 1 1.67 42.24 -34.72
CA MET A 1 1.01 41.64 -33.54
C MET A 1 1.60 40.27 -33.30
N LYS A 2 2.25 40.03 -32.15
CA LYS A 2 2.91 38.76 -31.82
C LYS A 2 1.88 37.83 -31.19
N LYS A 3 1.65 36.64 -31.77
CA LYS A 3 0.85 35.58 -31.15
C LYS A 3 1.79 34.41 -30.88
N ALA A 4 2.10 34.20 -29.60
CA ALA A 4 2.85 33.05 -29.13
C ALA A 4 1.89 31.86 -29.05
N ILE A 5 2.18 30.79 -29.78
CA ILE A 5 1.50 29.51 -29.62
C ILE A 5 2.46 28.64 -28.81
N PHE A 6 2.18 28.53 -27.52
CA PHE A 6 2.82 27.56 -26.63
C PHE A 6 2.16 26.20 -26.87
N THR A 7 2.76 25.36 -27.72
CA THR A 7 2.33 23.98 -27.90
C THR A 7 3.08 23.10 -26.92
N LEU A 8 2.50 22.90 -25.73
CA LEU A 8 2.98 21.94 -24.74
C LEU A 8 2.54 20.53 -25.17
N ALA A 9 3.39 19.85 -25.93
CA ALA A 9 3.22 18.43 -26.24
C ALA A 9 3.64 17.61 -25.01
N ILE A 10 2.65 17.22 -24.20
CA ILE A 10 2.86 16.28 -23.10
C ILE A 10 3.06 14.89 -23.70
N ALA A 11 4.28 14.37 -23.57
CA ALA A 11 4.62 13.00 -23.84
C ALA A 11 3.93 12.05 -22.85
N LEU A 12 3.35 10.95 -23.34
CA LEU A 12 3.07 9.79 -22.50
C LEU A 12 3.47 8.51 -23.25
N GLN A 13 4.74 8.14 -23.09
CA GLN A 13 5.20 6.75 -23.09
C GLN A 13 4.93 6.21 -21.66
N VAL A 14 4.70 4.94 -21.29
CA VAL A 14 4.99 3.60 -21.81
C VAL A 14 4.03 2.58 -21.11
N PHE A 15 3.96 1.37 -21.66
CA PHE A 15 3.47 0.07 -21.17
C PHE A 15 3.45 -0.22 -19.64
N VAL A 16 2.59 -1.15 -19.19
CA VAL A 16 2.93 -2.55 -18.82
C VAL A 16 1.71 -3.31 -18.29
N ALA A 17 1.56 -4.55 -18.75
CA ALA A 17 0.53 -5.52 -18.36
C ALA A 17 0.62 -5.93 -16.88
N SER A 18 -0.50 -5.90 -16.18
CA SER A 18 -0.62 -6.45 -14.82
C SER A 18 -0.91 -7.95 -14.87
N ALA A 19 0.10 -8.75 -14.50
CA ALA A 19 0.01 -10.19 -14.31
C ALA A 19 -0.94 -10.51 -13.14
N HIS A 20 -2.13 -11.02 -13.45
CA HIS A 20 -3.15 -11.37 -12.46
C HIS A 20 -2.84 -12.74 -11.84
N LYS A 21 -2.04 -12.80 -10.78
CA LYS A 21 -1.93 -14.02 -9.96
C LYS A 21 -3.09 -14.06 -8.96
N LYS A 22 -4.08 -14.91 -9.26
CA LYS A 22 -5.08 -15.33 -8.28
C LYS A 22 -4.43 -16.26 -7.26
N THR A 23 -4.30 -15.79 -6.03
CA THR A 23 -4.18 -16.64 -4.83
C THR A 23 -5.09 -15.99 -3.79
N GLY A 24 -5.82 -16.78 -3.00
CA GLY A 24 -6.98 -16.34 -2.19
C GLY A 24 -6.73 -15.26 -1.12
N ASP A 25 -5.52 -14.69 -1.08
CA ASP A 25 -5.20 -13.53 -0.26
C ASP A 25 -5.47 -12.26 -1.06
N GLN A 26 -6.42 -11.46 -0.55
CA GLN A 26 -6.72 -10.16 -1.12
C GLN A 26 -5.48 -9.27 -0.98
N GLU A 27 -4.86 -8.97 -2.12
CA GLU A 27 -3.69 -8.10 -2.18
C GLU A 27 -3.99 -6.76 -1.51
N LEU A 28 -3.10 -6.33 -0.62
CA LEU A 28 -3.23 -5.06 0.08
C LEU A 28 -2.73 -3.96 -0.84
N THR A 29 -3.55 -2.93 -1.04
CA THR A 29 -3.31 -1.94 -2.10
C THR A 29 -3.57 -0.53 -1.60
N VAL A 30 -2.70 0.41 -1.99
CA VAL A 30 -2.84 1.84 -1.78
C VAL A 30 -3.17 2.51 -3.12
N TYR A 31 -4.24 3.29 -3.12
CA TYR A 31 -4.81 3.94 -4.30
C TYR A 31 -4.58 5.45 -4.24
N LYS A 32 -4.54 6.09 -5.41
CA LYS A 32 -4.37 7.55 -5.53
C LYS A 32 -5.62 8.33 -5.12
N GLN A 33 -6.78 7.70 -5.22
CA GLN A 33 -8.08 8.25 -4.85
C GLN A 33 -8.87 7.21 -4.04
N PRO A 34 -9.92 7.61 -3.29
CA PRO A 34 -10.75 6.71 -2.50
C PRO A 34 -11.74 5.91 -3.37
N SER A 35 -11.22 5.22 -4.40
CA SER A 35 -11.96 4.33 -5.29
C SER A 35 -11.06 3.20 -5.78
N LYS A 36 -11.64 2.01 -5.97
CA LYS A 36 -10.93 0.83 -6.48
C LYS A 36 -10.64 0.91 -7.99
N ASP A 37 -11.33 1.79 -8.71
CA ASP A 37 -11.19 1.97 -10.16
C ASP A 37 -10.16 3.07 -10.51
N THR A 38 -9.28 3.38 -9.55
CA THR A 38 -8.29 4.46 -9.69
C THR A 38 -6.89 3.90 -9.67
N GLU A 39 -5.94 4.73 -10.08
CA GLU A 39 -4.53 4.37 -10.12
C GLU A 39 -4.06 3.80 -8.77
N VAL A 40 -3.41 2.64 -8.84
CA VAL A 40 -2.75 2.01 -7.70
C VAL A 40 -1.40 2.68 -7.53
N ILE A 41 -1.20 3.38 -6.42
CA ILE A 41 0.11 3.91 -6.03
C ILE A 41 1.05 2.73 -5.77
N LYS A 42 0.59 1.77 -4.96
CA LYS A 42 1.42 0.63 -4.58
C LYS A 42 0.60 -0.56 -4.09
N VAL A 43 1.08 -1.74 -4.46
CA VAL A 43 0.78 -3.01 -3.80
C VAL A 43 1.67 -3.15 -2.56
N VAL A 44 1.08 -3.37 -1.39
CA VAL A 44 1.79 -3.47 -0.11
C VAL A 44 2.41 -4.85 0.01
N SER A 45 3.72 -4.90 0.24
CA SER A 45 4.46 -6.11 0.60
C SER A 45 4.72 -6.18 2.12
N ASP A 46 5.17 -7.33 2.61
CA ASP A 46 5.53 -7.52 4.02
C ASP A 46 6.67 -6.60 4.51
N ALA A 47 7.48 -6.09 3.59
CA ALA A 47 8.57 -5.17 3.89
C ALA A 47 8.12 -3.70 3.93
N ASP A 48 6.92 -3.39 3.40
CA ASP A 48 6.41 -2.04 3.35
C ASP A 48 5.77 -1.64 4.67
N GLU A 49 6.10 -0.44 5.12
CA GLU A 49 5.45 0.18 6.27
C GLU A 49 4.33 1.11 5.79
N VAL A 50 3.11 0.75 6.16
CA VAL A 50 1.92 1.58 5.97
C VAL A 50 1.55 2.24 7.29
N ALA A 51 1.59 3.57 7.32
CA ALA A 51 1.20 4.38 8.46
C ALA A 51 -0.18 5.02 8.22
N LEU A 52 -1.08 4.93 9.20
CA LEU A 52 -2.35 5.65 9.14
C LEU A 52 -2.11 7.13 9.42
N VAL A 53 -2.53 8.00 8.50
CA VAL A 53 -2.50 9.45 8.69
C VAL A 53 -3.79 9.91 9.37
N ARG A 54 -4.95 9.59 8.76
CA ARG A 54 -6.29 9.92 9.28
C ARG A 54 -7.37 9.11 8.57
N PRO A 55 -8.54 8.91 9.20
CA PRO A 55 -9.73 8.45 8.48
C PRO A 55 -10.16 9.49 7.43
N PHE A 56 -10.66 9.02 6.30
CA PHE A 56 -11.30 9.86 5.28
C PHE A 56 -12.82 9.75 5.36
N ASN A 57 -13.34 8.53 5.32
CA ASN A 57 -14.76 8.24 5.50
C ASN A 57 -14.96 6.81 6.04
N ASN A 58 -16.20 6.34 6.08
CA ASN A 58 -16.56 5.01 6.62
C ASN A 58 -15.91 3.83 5.85
N ARG A 59 -15.40 4.07 4.63
CA ARG A 59 -14.80 3.04 3.77
C ARG A 59 -13.30 3.20 3.56
N TRP A 60 -12.76 4.40 3.73
CA TRP A 60 -11.40 4.74 3.34
C TRP A 60 -10.65 5.50 4.43
N SER A 61 -9.35 5.24 4.48
CA SER A 61 -8.39 5.94 5.31
C SER A 61 -7.26 6.50 4.45
N ILE A 62 -6.75 7.67 4.82
CA ILE A 62 -5.55 8.25 4.24
C ILE A 62 -4.36 7.64 4.96
N VAL A 63 -3.44 7.08 4.19
CA VAL A 63 -2.25 6.40 4.68
C VAL A 63 -1.01 6.95 4.01
N THR A 64 0.14 6.74 4.65
CA THR A 64 1.45 7.01 4.05
C THR A 64 2.17 5.68 3.87
N ILE A 65 2.76 5.48 2.69
CA ILE A 65 3.63 4.35 2.36
C ILE A 65 4.85 4.88 1.62
N ASN A 66 6.06 4.52 2.04
CA ASN A 66 7.30 4.99 1.41
C ASN A 66 7.36 6.52 1.18
N LYS A 67 6.85 7.32 2.13
CA LYS A 67 6.74 8.79 2.07
C LYS A 67 5.71 9.34 1.06
N GLU A 68 4.94 8.49 0.40
CA GLU A 68 3.84 8.89 -0.47
C GLU A 68 2.50 8.74 0.26
N VAL A 69 1.59 9.71 0.06
CA VAL A 69 0.26 9.70 0.67
C VAL A 69 -0.74 9.11 -0.32
N GLY A 70 -1.56 8.17 0.16
CA GLY A 70 -2.60 7.54 -0.63
C GLY A 70 -3.80 7.12 0.21
N TYR A 71 -4.69 6.37 -0.42
CA TYR A 71 -5.93 5.88 0.16
C TYR A 71 -5.91 4.37 0.25
N MET A 72 -6.23 3.83 1.42
CA MET A 72 -6.45 2.40 1.59
C MET A 72 -7.84 2.18 2.17
N SER A 73 -8.50 1.11 1.71
CA SER A 73 -9.81 0.76 2.26
C SER A 73 -9.67 0.34 3.72
N ASN A 74 -10.67 0.69 4.55
CA ASN A 74 -10.66 0.35 5.98
C ASN A 74 -10.57 -1.16 6.21
N PHE A 75 -11.15 -1.96 5.30
CA PHE A 75 -11.03 -3.42 5.31
C PHE A 75 -9.58 -3.88 5.10
N GLN A 76 -8.91 -3.39 4.05
CA GLN A 76 -7.49 -3.73 3.80
C GLN A 76 -6.59 -3.23 4.93
N LEU A 77 -6.85 -2.04 5.48
CA LEU A 77 -6.11 -1.52 6.63
C LEU A 77 -6.24 -2.43 7.86
N ALA A 78 -7.43 -2.96 8.13
CA ALA A 78 -7.63 -3.92 9.20
C ALA A 78 -6.85 -5.23 8.97
N GLN A 79 -6.83 -5.73 7.73
CA GLN A 79 -6.06 -6.93 7.38
C GLN A 79 -4.56 -6.70 7.52
N TYR A 80 -4.04 -5.58 7.03
CA TYR A 80 -2.65 -5.16 7.22
C TYR A 80 -2.26 -5.16 8.70
N ASN A 81 -3.07 -4.51 9.54
CA ASN A 81 -2.81 -4.45 10.99
C ASN A 81 -2.82 -5.84 11.65
N LYS A 82 -3.70 -6.74 11.20
CA LYS A 82 -3.75 -8.12 11.67
C LYS A 82 -2.48 -8.89 11.29
N GLN A 83 -2.02 -8.75 10.04
CA GLN A 83 -0.79 -9.38 9.55
C GLN A 83 0.43 -8.89 10.34
N GLN A 84 0.54 -7.57 10.56
CA GLN A 84 1.68 -7.02 11.32
C GLN A 84 1.70 -7.47 12.78
N ARG A 85 0.54 -7.57 13.42
CA ARG A 85 0.43 -8.13 14.78
C ARG A 85 0.86 -9.60 14.83
N ALA A 86 0.41 -10.41 13.87
CA ALA A 86 0.78 -11.81 13.80
C ALA A 86 2.29 -11.99 13.59
N ALA A 87 2.89 -11.20 12.70
CA ALA A 87 4.33 -11.19 12.45
C ALA A 87 5.13 -10.78 13.70
N ALA A 88 4.66 -9.78 14.45
CA ALA A 88 5.29 -9.37 15.70
C ALA A 88 5.27 -10.48 16.76
N VAL A 89 4.12 -11.15 16.95
CA VAL A 89 3.98 -12.26 17.90
C VAL A 89 4.88 -13.44 17.51
N ALA A 90 4.95 -13.78 16.22
CA ALA A 90 5.82 -14.84 15.73
C ALA A 90 7.30 -14.55 16.01
N LYS A 91 7.75 -13.31 15.79
CA LYS A 91 9.13 -12.88 16.11
C LYS A 91 9.43 -13.01 17.60
N VAL A 92 8.52 -12.60 18.48
CA VAL A 92 8.67 -12.74 19.94
C VAL A 92 8.80 -14.21 20.35
N LYS A 93 7.94 -15.09 19.82
CA LYS A 93 7.98 -16.53 20.12
C LYS A 93 9.30 -17.16 19.65
N ALA A 94 9.77 -16.82 18.45
CA ALA A 94 11.03 -17.32 17.91
C ALA A 94 12.23 -16.90 18.78
N ASN A 95 12.24 -15.64 19.26
CA ASN A 95 13.31 -15.16 20.13
C ASN A 95 13.33 -15.87 21.49
N ARG A 96 12.15 -16.09 22.09
CA ARG A 96 12.04 -16.83 23.35
C ARG A 96 12.51 -18.28 23.24
N ALA A 97 12.17 -18.96 22.15
CA ALA A 97 12.64 -20.34 21.89
C ALA A 97 14.16 -20.41 21.76
N LYS A 98 14.79 -19.43 21.07
CA LYS A 98 16.25 -19.34 20.93
C LYS A 98 16.95 -19.04 22.26
N GLN A 99 16.33 -18.26 23.15
CA GLN A 99 16.89 -17.97 24.48
C GLN A 99 16.85 -19.19 25.39
N SER A 100 15.75 -19.93 25.40
CA SER A 100 15.60 -21.15 26.21
C SER A 100 16.51 -22.29 25.77
N ALA A 101 16.94 -22.33 24.50
CA ALA A 101 17.87 -23.34 23.99
C ALA A 101 19.35 -23.00 24.25
N ARG A 102 19.64 -21.81 24.79
CA ARG A 102 21.00 -21.33 25.09
C ARG A 102 21.32 -21.34 26.60
N SER A 103 20.33 -21.57 27.46
CA SER A 103 20.49 -21.80 28.90
C SER A 103 20.59 -23.28 29.19
#